data_AF-A0A2S7CGT1-F1
#
_entry.id   AF-A0A2S7CGT1-F1
#
_cell.length_a   1.000
_cell.length_b   1.000
_cell.length_c   1.000
_cell.angle_alpha   90.00
_cell.angle_beta   90.00
_cell.angle_gamma   90.00
#
_symmetry.space_group_name_H-M   'P 1'
#
loop_
_entity.id
_entity.type
_entity.pdbx_description
1 polymer ?
#
loop_
_entity_poly.entity_id
_entity_poly.type
_entity_poly.pdbx_seq_one_letter_code
_entity_poly.pdbx_strand_id
1 'polypeptide(L)'
;MSFSGQGEPVTDFEIALLQQYQAQDASVLGALARRLLADFGPRVGTQAMAAVLDELGSEYIYLAQRRRFFAGFWRAERDQLIARMAANGMTCSEIGRQFGMNRTAVHKRLKRFPLTGTGNTEPGKTQP
;
A
#
# COMPACT_ATOMS: atom_id res chain seq x y z
N MET A 1 -8.56 -0.15 34.03
CA MET A 1 -7.74 0.72 33.17
C MET A 1 -8.61 1.15 32.01
N SER A 2 -8.69 2.45 31.75
CA SER A 2 -9.55 3.04 30.71
C SER A 2 -8.70 3.70 29.64
N PHE A 3 -9.23 3.78 28.42
CA PHE A 3 -8.65 4.55 27.33
C PHE A 3 -8.77 6.04 27.60
N SER A 4 -7.88 6.84 27.00
CA SER A 4 -7.94 8.30 27.05
C SER A 4 -9.15 8.83 26.26
N GLY A 5 -9.76 9.91 26.75
CA GLY A 5 -10.80 10.65 26.06
C GLY A 5 -10.24 11.65 25.03
N GLN A 6 -11.14 12.31 24.30
CA GLN A 6 -10.74 13.36 23.37
C GLN A 6 -10.08 14.54 24.11
N GLY A 7 -8.86 14.89 23.72
CA GLY A 7 -8.10 15.99 24.32
C GLY A 7 -7.37 15.65 25.62
N GLU A 8 -7.48 14.40 26.08
CA GLU A 8 -6.75 13.89 27.24
C GLU A 8 -5.38 13.33 26.82
N PRO A 9 -4.38 13.33 27.72
CA PRO A 9 -3.11 12.68 27.46
C PRO A 9 -3.28 11.15 27.34
N VAL A 10 -2.47 10.54 26.48
CA VAL A 10 -2.43 9.07 26.31
C VAL A 10 -2.04 8.42 27.64
N THR A 11 -2.78 7.39 28.04
CA THR A 11 -2.57 6.67 29.30
C THR A 11 -1.39 5.68 29.21
N ASP A 12 -0.77 5.35 30.35
CA ASP A 12 0.31 4.34 30.41
C ASP A 12 -0.14 2.97 29.89
N PHE A 13 -1.42 2.63 30.07
CA PHE A 13 -2.02 1.42 29.53
C PHE A 13 -2.01 1.40 28.00
N GLU A 14 -2.38 2.51 27.36
CA GLU A 14 -2.35 2.63 25.90
C GLU A 14 -0.93 2.58 25.34
N ILE A 15 0.03 3.19 26.05
CA ILE A 15 1.46 3.12 25.71
C ILE A 15 1.93 1.66 25.80
N ALA A 16 1.63 0.95 26.89
CA ALA A 16 2.03 -0.44 27.09
C ALA A 16 1.43 -1.37 26.02
N LEU A 17 0.17 -1.14 25.63
CA LEU A 17 -0.50 -1.91 24.59
C LEU A 17 0.18 -1.73 23.23
N LEU A 18 0.58 -0.50 22.87
CA LEU A 18 1.30 -0.22 21.64
C LEU A 18 2.73 -0.79 21.65
N GLN A 19 3.42 -0.74 22.79
CA GLN A 19 4.76 -1.34 22.96
C GLN A 19 4.72 -2.86 22.77
N GLN A 20 3.71 -3.53 23.32
CA GLN A 20 3.54 -4.98 23.14
C GLN A 20 3.27 -5.35 21.68
N TYR A 21 2.53 -4.50 20.95
CA TYR A 21 2.29 -4.70 19.53
C TYR A 21 3.56 -4.48 18.69
N GLN A 22 4.37 -3.47 19.02
CA GLN A 22 5.65 -3.20 18.34
C GLN A 22 6.64 -4.35 18.54
N ALA A 23 6.64 -5.01 19.71
CA ALA A 23 7.51 -6.15 20.00
C ALA A 23 7.22 -7.38 19.12
N GLN A 24 6.09 -7.41 18.40
CA GLN A 24 5.74 -8.48 17.44
C GLN A 24 6.28 -8.22 16.02
N ASP A 25 7.30 -7.36 15.88
CA ASP A 25 7.89 -6.92 14.60
C ASP A 25 6.90 -6.29 13.61
N ALA A 26 5.73 -5.86 14.09
CA ALA A 26 4.73 -5.20 13.28
C ALA A 26 4.96 -3.68 13.31
N SER A 27 5.05 -3.05 12.13
CA SER A 27 4.96 -1.59 12.03
C SER A 27 3.60 -1.12 12.57
N VAL A 28 3.60 -0.37 13.67
CA VAL A 28 2.40 0.22 14.30
C VAL A 28 1.60 1.04 13.26
N LEU A 29 2.31 1.86 12.48
CA LEU A 29 1.72 2.66 11.41
C LEU A 29 1.05 1.79 10.33
N GLY A 30 1.69 0.67 9.97
CA GLY A 30 1.14 -0.28 9.02
C GLY A 30 -0.09 -1.03 9.56
N ALA A 31 -0.11 -1.34 10.84
CA ALA A 31 -1.25 -1.98 11.49
C ALA A 31 -2.46 -1.04 11.59
N LEU A 32 -2.22 0.22 11.96
CA LEU A 32 -3.25 1.26 11.94
C LEU A 32 -3.82 1.44 10.53
N ALA A 33 -2.97 1.54 9.51
CA ALA A 33 -3.43 1.61 8.12
C ALA A 33 -4.29 0.40 7.75
N ARG A 34 -3.85 -0.83 8.02
CA ARG A 34 -4.65 -2.04 7.73
C ARG A 34 -6.02 -2.00 8.42
N ARG A 35 -6.06 -1.59 9.68
CA ARG A 35 -7.30 -1.54 10.47
C ARG A 35 -8.25 -0.46 9.96
N LEU A 36 -7.73 0.74 9.69
CA LEU A 36 -8.52 1.82 9.08
C LEU A 36 -9.10 1.42 7.71
N LEU A 37 -8.32 0.71 6.89
CA LEU A 37 -8.80 0.21 5.60
C LEU A 37 -9.85 -0.89 5.75
N ALA A 38 -9.72 -1.78 6.74
CA ALA A 38 -10.66 -2.86 6.99
C ALA A 38 -12.00 -2.33 7.54
N ASP A 39 -11.94 -1.40 8.48
CA ASP A 39 -13.13 -0.94 9.23
C ASP A 39 -13.90 0.15 8.47
N PHE A 40 -13.21 1.02 7.73
CA PHE A 40 -13.83 2.16 7.04
C PHE A 40 -13.77 2.07 5.50
N GLY A 41 -13.18 1.00 4.97
CA GLY A 41 -12.98 0.82 3.54
C GLY A 41 -11.83 1.67 2.96
N PRO A 42 -11.45 1.43 1.69
CA PRO A 42 -10.21 1.94 1.12
C PRO A 42 -10.18 3.46 1.00
N ARG A 43 -11.32 4.11 0.68
CA ARG A 43 -11.37 5.57 0.50
C ARG A 43 -11.22 6.30 1.83
N VAL A 44 -12.07 5.98 2.80
CA VAL A 44 -12.09 6.67 4.10
C VAL A 44 -10.84 6.32 4.89
N GLY A 45 -10.42 5.04 4.91
CA GLY A 45 -9.19 4.64 5.58
C GLY A 45 -7.94 5.33 5.03
N THR A 46 -7.85 5.52 3.71
CA THR A 46 -6.74 6.27 3.09
C THR A 46 -6.76 7.75 3.47
N GLN A 47 -7.94 8.37 3.52
CA GLN A 47 -8.09 9.77 3.92
C GLN A 47 -7.73 9.99 5.40
N ALA A 48 -8.18 9.10 6.30
CA ALA A 48 -7.83 9.13 7.71
C ALA A 48 -6.32 8.98 7.92
N MET A 49 -5.70 8.01 7.23
CA MET A 49 -4.25 7.80 7.29
C MET A 49 -3.46 9.02 6.79
N ALA A 50 -3.95 9.66 5.72
CA ALA A 50 -3.34 10.88 5.20
C ALA A 50 -3.38 12.02 6.22
N ALA A 51 -4.54 12.24 6.87
CA ALA A 51 -4.68 13.26 7.91
C ALA A 51 -3.70 13.01 9.07
N VAL A 52 -3.61 11.78 9.58
CA VAL A 52 -2.64 11.42 10.64
C VAL A 52 -1.20 11.73 10.23
N LEU A 53 -0.82 11.43 9.00
CA LEU A 53 0.55 11.70 8.51
C LEU A 53 0.83 13.20 8.32
N ASP A 54 -0.18 13.97 7.91
CA ASP A 54 -0.05 15.41 7.70
C ASP A 54 0.08 16.13 9.07
N GLU A 55 -0.71 15.74 10.07
CA GLU A 55 -0.64 16.27 11.44
C GLU A 55 0.70 15.93 12.12
N LEU A 56 1.16 14.68 12.04
CA LEU A 56 2.45 14.26 12.60
C LEU A 56 3.65 14.94 11.91
N GLY A 57 3.50 15.40 10.66
CA GLY A 57 4.54 16.09 9.91
C GLY A 57 4.60 17.60 10.16
N SER A 58 3.65 18.17 10.89
CA SER A 58 3.43 19.61 11.01
C SER A 58 4.22 20.28 12.15
N GLU A 59 4.48 19.59 13.27
CA GLU A 59 5.05 20.21 14.48
C GLU A 59 6.39 19.58 14.91
N TYR A 60 7.52 20.06 14.37
CA TYR A 60 8.90 19.74 14.82
C TYR A 60 9.55 18.41 14.39
N ILE A 61 8.88 17.53 13.65
CA ILE A 61 9.51 16.34 13.06
C ILE A 61 9.29 16.34 11.54
N TYR A 62 10.38 16.48 10.77
CA TYR A 62 10.31 16.35 9.30
C TYR A 62 10.06 14.89 8.91
N LEU A 63 8.78 14.50 8.88
CA LEU A 63 8.34 13.22 8.34
C LEU A 63 8.07 13.40 6.84
N ALA A 64 9.06 13.08 6.00
CA ALA A 64 8.95 13.07 4.54
C ALA A 64 7.98 12.02 3.96
N GLN A 65 6.95 11.60 4.72
CA GLN A 65 6.48 10.22 4.67
C GLN A 65 5.11 10.01 4.05
N ARG A 66 4.27 11.00 3.70
CA ARG A 66 3.00 10.66 3.01
C ARG A 66 3.26 9.90 1.71
N ARG A 67 4.04 10.49 0.79
CA ARG A 67 4.39 9.85 -0.48
C ARG A 67 5.20 8.55 -0.29
N ARG A 68 6.16 8.53 0.63
CA ARG A 68 7.03 7.36 0.87
C ARG A 68 6.29 6.21 1.55
N PHE A 69 5.44 6.51 2.52
CA PHE A 69 4.57 5.55 3.21
C PHE A 69 3.62 4.91 2.21
N PHE A 70 2.84 5.70 1.46
CA PHE A 70 1.93 5.16 0.44
C PHE A 70 2.69 4.38 -0.65
N ALA A 71 3.87 4.83 -1.06
CA ALA A 71 4.67 4.12 -2.06
C ALA A 71 5.29 2.81 -1.55
N GLY A 72 5.60 2.72 -0.25
CA GLY A 72 6.23 1.56 0.39
C GLY A 72 5.20 0.52 0.85
N PHE A 73 4.14 0.97 1.51
CA PHE A 73 3.13 0.09 2.10
C PHE A 73 2.32 -0.65 1.02
N TRP A 74 1.90 0.03 -0.06
CA TRP A 74 1.18 -0.60 -1.17
C TRP A 74 2.11 -1.08 -2.28
N ARG A 75 3.41 -1.21 -2.01
CA ARG A 75 4.38 -1.53 -3.05
C ARG A 75 4.10 -2.89 -3.68
N ALA A 76 3.87 -3.90 -2.85
CA ALA A 76 3.65 -5.26 -3.29
C ALA A 76 2.34 -5.39 -4.06
N GLU A 77 1.26 -4.84 -3.52
CA GLU A 77 -0.09 -4.85 -4.09
C GLU A 77 -0.13 -4.08 -5.42
N ARG A 78 0.52 -2.90 -5.48
CA ARG A 78 0.66 -2.13 -6.73
C ARG A 78 1.39 -2.96 -7.78
N ASP A 79 2.52 -3.58 -7.42
CA ASP A 79 3.32 -4.31 -8.39
C ASP A 79 2.59 -5.58 -8.88
N GLN A 80 1.82 -6.25 -8.01
CA GLN A 80 0.91 -7.35 -8.39
C GLN A 80 -0.21 -6.88 -9.33
N LEU A 81 -0.84 -5.74 -9.04
CA LEU A 81 -1.89 -5.19 -9.90
C LEU A 81 -1.34 -4.80 -11.27
N ILE A 82 -0.15 -4.20 -11.32
CA ILE A 82 0.59 -3.92 -12.56
C ILE A 82 0.83 -5.21 -13.36
N ALA A 83 1.26 -6.29 -12.69
CA ALA A 83 1.49 -7.58 -13.33
C ALA A 83 0.20 -8.19 -13.90
N ARG A 84 -0.91 -8.13 -13.15
CA ARG A 84 -2.23 -8.61 -13.59
C ARG A 84 -2.75 -7.82 -14.79
N MET A 85 -2.62 -6.50 -14.79
CA MET A 85 -3.04 -5.66 -15.90
C MET A 85 -2.24 -5.95 -17.18
N ALA A 86 -0.93 -6.17 -17.04
CA ALA A 86 -0.09 -6.59 -18.16
C ALA A 86 -0.49 -7.98 -18.70
N ALA A 87 -0.79 -8.93 -17.81
CA ALA A 87 -1.29 -10.26 -18.19
C ALA A 87 -2.63 -10.20 -18.92
N ASN A 88 -3.47 -9.21 -18.58
CA ASN A 88 -4.75 -8.94 -19.27
C ASN A 88 -4.57 -8.16 -20.59
N GLY A 89 -3.34 -7.99 -21.09
CA GLY A 89 -3.07 -7.37 -22.39
C GLY A 89 -2.87 -5.86 -22.37
N MET A 90 -2.91 -5.19 -21.21
CA MET A 90 -2.62 -3.76 -21.16
C MET A 90 -1.15 -3.46 -21.41
N THR A 91 -0.88 -2.45 -22.23
CA THR A 91 0.48 -2.01 -22.54
C THR A 91 1.10 -1.26 -21.35
N CYS A 92 2.44 -1.26 -21.28
CA CYS A 92 3.17 -0.49 -20.26
C CYS A 92 2.84 1.01 -20.27
N SER A 93 2.44 1.56 -21.42
CA SER A 93 2.04 2.97 -21.55
C SER A 93 0.66 3.25 -20.98
N GLU A 94 -0.29 2.31 -21.12
CA GLU A 94 -1.63 2.43 -20.53
C GLU A 94 -1.59 2.27 -19.01
N ILE A 95 -0.86 1.26 -18.53
CA ILE A 95 -0.60 1.05 -17.11
C ILE A 95 0.10 2.29 -16.52
N GLY A 96 1.10 2.83 -17.23
CA GLY A 96 1.79 4.04 -16.80
C GLY A 96 0.85 5.23 -16.62
N ARG A 97 -0.06 5.47 -17.58
CA ARG A 97 -1.08 6.51 -17.48
C ARG A 97 -1.99 6.31 -16.26
N GLN A 98 -2.43 5.09 -15.99
CA GLN A 98 -3.34 4.80 -14.88
C GLN A 98 -2.70 5.00 -13.50
N PHE A 99 -1.42 4.70 -13.35
CA PHE A 99 -0.71 4.86 -12.07
C PHE A 99 0.08 6.18 -11.94
N GLY A 100 0.04 7.05 -12.94
CA GLY A 100 0.88 8.26 -12.97
C GLY A 100 2.38 7.93 -13.00
N MET A 101 2.76 6.87 -13.71
CA MET A 101 4.13 6.38 -13.82
C MET A 101 4.62 6.40 -15.26
N ASN A 102 5.92 6.59 -15.46
CA ASN A 102 6.50 6.47 -16.80
C ASN A 102 6.57 4.99 -17.25
N ARG A 103 6.54 4.76 -18.58
CA ARG A 103 6.59 3.44 -19.20
C ARG A 103 7.78 2.59 -18.71
N THR A 104 8.95 3.21 -18.59
CA THR A 104 10.18 2.53 -18.15
C THR A 104 10.08 2.01 -16.71
N ALA A 105 9.41 2.76 -15.83
CA ALA A 105 9.19 2.40 -14.44
C ALA A 105 8.23 1.21 -14.33
N VAL A 106 7.22 1.11 -15.20
CA VAL A 106 6.34 -0.07 -15.30
C VAL A 106 7.13 -1.27 -15.81
N HIS A 107 7.91 -1.11 -16.89
CA HIS A 107 8.71 -2.19 -17.46
C HIS A 107 9.72 -2.78 -16.45
N LYS A 108 10.42 -1.94 -15.68
CA LYS A 108 11.34 -2.38 -14.62
C LYS A 108 10.64 -3.19 -13.51
N ARG A 109 9.37 -2.91 -13.22
CA ARG A 109 8.58 -3.64 -12.21
C ARG A 109 8.14 -4.99 -12.73
N LEU A 110 7.66 -5.05 -13.98
CA LEU A 110 7.30 -6.31 -14.63
C LEU A 110 8.49 -7.27 -14.72
N LYS A 111 9.70 -6.77 -14.98
CA LYS A 111 10.92 -7.60 -14.95
C LYS A 111 11.23 -8.23 -13.59
N ARG A 112 10.75 -7.64 -12.49
CA ARG A 112 10.95 -8.16 -11.13
C ARG A 112 9.88 -9.17 -10.71
N PHE A 113 8.79 -9.27 -11.48
CA PHE A 113 7.75 -10.27 -11.33
C PHE A 113 7.76 -11.17 -12.57
N PRO A 114 8.57 -12.25 -12.61
CA PRO A 114 8.36 -13.27 -13.61
C PRO A 114 6.95 -13.82 -13.37
N LEU A 115 6.03 -13.52 -14.30
CA LEU A 115 4.71 -14.12 -14.33
C LEU A 115 4.93 -15.63 -14.40
N THR A 116 4.75 -16.33 -13.28
CA THR A 116 4.54 -17.78 -13.30
C THR A 116 3.27 -18.00 -14.10
N GLY A 117 3.45 -18.48 -15.33
CA GLY A 117 2.39 -18.69 -16.30
C GLY A 117 1.26 -19.51 -15.69
N THR A 118 0.06 -18.94 -15.72
CA THR A 118 -1.16 -19.74 -15.84
C THR A 118 -1.48 -19.73 -17.33
N GLY A 119 -1.33 -20.91 -17.94
CA GLY A 119 -1.52 -21.10 -19.37
C GLY A 119 -2.94 -20.79 -19.82
N ASN A 120 -3.06 -20.41 -21.09
CA ASN A 120 -4.06 -21.00 -21.98
C ASN A 120 -3.64 -20.79 -23.44
N THR A 121 -3.23 -21.92 -24.01
CA THR A 121 -3.58 -22.46 -25.35
C THR A 121 -3.29 -21.62 -26.59
N GLU A 122 -2.32 -22.13 -27.35
CA GLU A 122 -2.01 -21.80 -28.74
C GLU A 122 -3.26 -21.81 -29.64
N PRO A 123 -3.45 -20.83 -30.54
CA PRO A 123 -4.43 -20.96 -31.60
C PRO A 123 -3.87 -21.88 -32.70
N GLY A 124 -4.45 -23.08 -32.73
CA GLY A 124 -4.75 -23.91 -33.90
C GLY A 124 -3.91 -23.74 -35.16
N LYS A 125 -3.09 -24.76 -35.42
CA LYS A 125 -2.66 -25.11 -36.78
C LYS A 125 -3.89 -25.39 -37.65
N THR A 126 -4.05 -24.64 -38.72
CA THR A 126 -4.63 -25.06 -40.00
C THR A 126 -3.51 -24.79 -41.00
N GLN A 127 -2.93 -25.77 -41.68
CA GLN A 127 -3.45 -26.47 -42.88
C GLN A 127 -2.40 -27.53 -43.29
N PRO A 128 -2.69 -28.50 -44.18
CA PRO A 128 -3.12 -28.26 -45.57
C PRO A 128 -4.52 -28.75 -45.92
#